data_AF-A0A7L5ARH2-F1
#
_entry.id   AF-A0A7L5ARH2-F1
#
_cell.length_a   1.000
_cell.length_b   1.000
_cell.length_c   1.000
_cell.angle_alpha   90.00
_cell.angle_beta   90.00
_cell.angle_gamma   90.00
#
_symmetry.space_group_name_H-M   'P 1'
#
loop_
_entity.id
_entity.type
_entity.pdbx_description
1 polymer ?
#
loop_
_entity_poly.entity_id
_entity_poly.type
_entity_poly.pdbx_seq_one_letter_code
_entity_poly.pdbx_strand_id
1 'polypeptide(L)'
;MLDVDAPAPKPKASTAHGTRLPEDWQPPPDLVAWTRAECPAAATDREVEKFRDYWLSTPGARGRKASWTRTWKTWARRCQDDADARQQRQQGYRNQAQVLADMRAQADQITRQQQAANPQGDALRLIAGGQA
;
A
#
# COMPACT_ATOMS: atom_id res chain seq x y z
N MET A 1 -13.08 -40.91 25.65
CA MET A 1 -12.49 -40.58 24.34
C MET A 1 -12.43 -39.07 24.24
N LEU A 2 -11.39 -38.47 24.82
CA LEU A 2 -11.04 -37.05 24.69
C LEU A 2 -9.52 -37.03 24.67
N ASP A 3 -8.96 -37.14 23.48
CA ASP A 3 -7.52 -37.05 23.27
C ASP A 3 -7.06 -35.60 23.49
N VAL A 4 -6.14 -35.49 24.43
CA VAL A 4 -5.40 -34.32 24.90
C VAL A 4 -4.81 -33.54 23.72
N ASP A 5 -5.15 -32.25 23.67
CA ASP A 5 -4.52 -31.21 22.88
C ASP A 5 -3.00 -31.23 23.11
N ALA A 6 -2.25 -31.65 22.09
CA ALA A 6 -0.80 -31.72 22.14
C ALA A 6 -0.22 -30.29 22.07
N PRO A 7 0.55 -29.82 23.06
CA PRO A 7 1.15 -28.49 22.97
C PRO A 7 2.19 -28.49 21.85
N ALA A 8 1.94 -27.69 20.82
CA ALA A 8 2.87 -27.45 19.72
C ALA A 8 4.28 -27.12 20.26
N PRO A 9 5.34 -27.76 19.74
CA PRO A 9 6.68 -27.59 20.27
C PRO A 9 7.14 -26.15 20.07
N LYS A 10 7.22 -25.39 21.17
CA LYS A 10 7.83 -24.06 21.19
C LYS A 10 9.30 -24.20 20.71
N PRO A 11 9.71 -23.53 19.61
CA PRO A 11 11.07 -23.68 19.12
C PRO A 11 12.05 -23.16 20.17
N LYS A 12 12.92 -24.07 20.63
CA LYS A 12 14.00 -23.81 21.60
C LYS A 12 14.83 -22.62 21.12
N ALA A 13 14.96 -21.59 21.96
CA ALA A 13 15.88 -20.49 21.73
C ALA A 13 17.31 -21.06 21.71
N SER A 14 17.87 -21.28 20.51
CA SER A 14 19.23 -21.77 20.37
C SER A 14 20.21 -20.66 20.75
N THR A 15 21.16 -21.03 21.61
CA THR A 15 22.38 -20.31 21.94
C THR A 15 22.96 -19.54 20.75
N ALA A 16 23.34 -18.28 21.00
CA ALA A 16 23.52 -17.18 20.06
C ALA A 16 24.64 -17.34 19.00
N HIS A 17 24.53 -18.34 18.14
CA HIS A 17 25.24 -18.39 16.87
C HIS A 17 24.23 -18.03 15.78
N GLY A 18 24.49 -16.94 15.05
CA GLY A 18 23.64 -16.56 13.93
C GLY A 18 23.58 -17.69 12.91
N THR A 19 22.40 -18.24 12.65
CA THR A 19 22.20 -19.28 11.65
C THR A 19 21.89 -18.65 10.31
N ARG A 20 22.20 -19.35 9.22
CA ARG A 20 21.71 -18.98 7.88
C ARG A 20 20.24 -19.37 7.76
N LEU A 21 19.49 -18.66 6.93
CA LEU A 21 18.09 -19.00 6.67
C LEU A 21 18.06 -20.33 5.89
N PRO A 22 17.28 -21.33 6.31
CA PRO A 22 17.02 -22.52 5.50
C PRO A 22 16.37 -22.15 4.16
N GLU A 23 16.66 -22.89 3.09
CA GLU A 23 16.04 -22.68 1.78
C GLU A 23 14.52 -22.90 1.81
N ASP A 24 14.05 -23.84 2.62
CA ASP A 24 12.63 -24.12 2.82
C ASP A 24 12.01 -23.34 3.98
N TRP A 25 12.64 -22.26 4.44
CA TRP A 25 12.15 -21.52 5.59
C TRP A 25 10.74 -20.96 5.33
N GLN A 26 9.83 -21.28 6.24
CA GLN A 26 8.49 -20.72 6.28
C GLN A 26 8.23 -20.11 7.66
N PRO A 27 7.47 -19.01 7.74
CA PRO A 27 7.04 -18.47 9.01
C PRO A 27 6.18 -19.51 9.74
N PRO A 28 6.45 -19.79 11.04
CA PRO A 28 5.61 -20.71 11.82
C PRO A 28 4.17 -20.18 11.91
N PRO A 29 3.17 -21.04 12.17
CA PRO A 29 1.76 -20.67 12.14
C PRO A 29 1.42 -19.48 13.06
N ASP A 30 1.99 -19.42 14.27
CA ASP A 30 1.87 -18.26 15.17
C ASP A 30 2.36 -16.94 14.55
N LEU A 31 3.46 -17.01 13.79
CA LEU A 31 4.04 -15.84 13.14
C LEU A 31 3.17 -15.41 11.96
N VAL A 32 2.60 -16.34 11.22
CA VAL A 32 1.63 -16.05 10.15
C VAL A 32 0.39 -15.38 10.72
N ALA A 33 -0.16 -15.91 11.82
CA ALA A 33 -1.32 -15.32 12.50
C ALA A 33 -1.00 -13.90 12.98
N TRP A 34 0.15 -13.69 13.60
CA TRP A 34 0.63 -12.37 14.00
C TRP A 34 0.80 -11.42 12.79
N THR A 35 1.38 -11.88 11.68
CA THR A 35 1.57 -11.05 10.48
C THR A 35 0.24 -10.66 9.85
N ARG A 36 -0.74 -11.57 9.81
CA ARG A 36 -2.09 -11.26 9.32
C ARG A 36 -2.81 -10.22 10.19
N ALA A 37 -2.63 -10.28 11.50
CA ALA A 37 -3.25 -9.35 12.44
C ALA A 37 -2.59 -7.96 12.41
N GLU A 38 -1.25 -7.90 12.44
CA GLU A 38 -0.51 -6.65 12.69
C GLU A 38 0.05 -6.01 11.42
N CYS A 39 0.40 -6.81 10.40
CA CYS A 39 1.10 -6.35 9.20
C CYS A 39 0.51 -7.03 7.94
N PRO A 40 -0.76 -6.76 7.59
CA PRO A 40 -1.48 -7.47 6.54
C PRO A 40 -0.83 -7.35 5.15
N ALA A 41 -0.12 -6.25 4.86
CA ALA A 41 0.62 -6.09 3.60
C ALA A 41 1.80 -7.07 3.47
N ALA A 42 2.34 -7.55 4.60
CA ALA A 42 3.39 -8.56 4.64
C ALA A 42 2.84 -10.00 4.69
N ALA A 43 1.54 -10.17 4.90
CA ALA A 43 0.88 -11.48 5.02
C ALA A 43 0.57 -12.12 3.65
N THR A 44 1.49 -12.00 2.69
CA THR A 44 1.35 -12.54 1.33
C THR A 44 2.52 -13.45 1.01
N ASP A 45 2.29 -14.52 0.25
CA ASP A 45 3.34 -15.48 -0.14
C ASP A 45 4.51 -14.78 -0.85
N ARG A 46 4.19 -13.78 -1.68
CA ARG A 46 5.21 -12.97 -2.39
C ARG A 46 6.18 -12.26 -1.44
N GLU A 47 5.72 -11.76 -0.30
CA GLU A 47 6.60 -11.10 0.68
C GLU A 47 7.44 -12.12 1.46
N VAL A 48 6.91 -13.33 1.68
CA VAL A 48 7.67 -14.45 2.25
C VAL A 48 8.77 -14.89 1.29
N GLU A 49 8.46 -15.02 0.00
CA GLU A 49 9.43 -15.35 -1.06
C GLU A 49 10.53 -14.30 -1.18
N LYS A 50 10.17 -13.00 -1.22
CA LYS A 50 11.16 -11.91 -1.25
C LYS A 50 12.09 -11.92 -0.04
N PHE A 51 11.54 -12.17 1.14
CA PHE A 51 12.35 -12.28 2.35
C PHE A 51 13.37 -13.42 2.23
N ARG A 52 12.90 -14.59 1.77
CA ARG A 52 13.76 -15.76 1.55
C ARG A 52 14.85 -15.44 0.53
N ASP A 53 14.49 -14.92 -0.64
CA ASP A 53 15.43 -14.55 -1.71
C ASP A 53 16.48 -13.54 -1.24
N TYR A 54 16.06 -12.50 -0.51
CA TYR A 54 16.97 -11.49 0.04
C TYR A 54 18.00 -12.10 1.00
N TRP A 55 17.58 -12.98 1.90
CA TRP A 55 18.49 -13.58 2.89
C TRP A 55 19.32 -14.73 2.32
N LEU A 56 18.82 -15.47 1.33
CA LEU A 56 19.58 -16.50 0.61
C LEU A 56 20.61 -15.88 -0.34
N SER A 57 20.35 -14.70 -0.90
CA SER A 57 21.31 -13.97 -1.72
C SER A 57 22.32 -13.17 -0.90
N THR A 58 22.05 -12.88 0.38
CA THR A 58 22.98 -12.14 1.26
C THR A 58 24.12 -13.06 1.75
N PRO A 59 25.38 -12.85 1.33
CA PRO A 59 26.49 -13.67 1.78
C PRO A 59 27.10 -13.19 3.10
N GLY A 60 27.92 -14.04 3.71
CA GLY A 60 28.77 -13.69 4.85
C GLY A 60 28.02 -13.47 6.17
N ALA A 61 28.65 -12.74 7.09
CA ALA A 61 28.15 -12.53 8.45
C ALA A 61 26.78 -11.82 8.49
N ARG A 62 26.48 -10.98 7.49
CA ARG A 62 25.19 -10.28 7.39
C ARG A 62 24.03 -11.24 7.10
N GLY A 63 24.25 -12.33 6.36
CA GLY A 63 23.23 -13.34 6.04
C GLY A 63 22.89 -14.29 7.19
N ARG A 64 23.56 -14.15 8.34
CA ARG A 64 23.32 -14.93 9.55
C ARG A 64 22.52 -14.11 10.57
N LYS A 65 21.53 -14.72 11.21
CA LYS A 65 20.69 -14.09 12.24
C LYS A 65 20.47 -14.99 13.43
N ALA A 66 20.43 -14.40 14.62
CA ALA A 66 20.16 -15.12 15.87
C ALA A 66 18.67 -15.46 16.04
N SER A 67 17.77 -14.65 15.48
CA SER A 67 16.32 -14.90 15.52
C SER A 67 15.66 -14.47 14.22
N TRP A 68 15.33 -15.45 13.38
CA TRP A 68 14.61 -15.25 12.13
C TRP A 68 13.21 -14.69 12.36
N THR A 69 12.53 -15.09 13.45
CA THR A 69 11.24 -14.53 13.85
C THR A 69 11.32 -13.01 14.06
N ARG A 70 12.34 -12.51 14.78
CA ARG A 70 12.52 -11.06 15.00
C ARG A 70 12.84 -10.34 13.70
N THR A 71 13.68 -10.94 12.85
CA THR A 71 14.00 -10.40 11.53
C THR A 71 12.77 -10.30 10.63
N TRP A 72 11.91 -11.32 10.62
CA TRP A 72 10.64 -11.30 9.90
C TRP A 72 9.69 -10.23 10.45
N LYS A 73 9.52 -10.10 11.78
CA LYS A 73 8.64 -9.06 12.36
C LYS A 73 9.07 -7.65 11.94
N THR A 74 10.38 -7.37 11.92
CA THR A 74 10.89 -6.08 11.43
C THR A 74 10.64 -5.89 9.94
N TRP A 75 10.84 -6.93 9.12
CA TRP A 75 10.52 -6.91 7.70
C TRP A 75 9.04 -6.63 7.46
N ALA A 76 8.16 -7.34 8.16
CA ALA A 76 6.72 -7.21 8.03
C ALA A 76 6.22 -5.80 8.36
N ARG A 77 6.75 -5.17 9.42
CA ARG A 77 6.44 -3.78 9.75
C ARG A 77 6.87 -2.83 8.65
N ARG A 78 8.07 -3.02 8.09
CA ARG A 78 8.55 -2.19 6.97
C ARG A 78 7.66 -2.32 5.74
N CYS A 79 7.23 -3.53 5.39
CA CYS A 79 6.29 -3.73 4.30
C CYS A 79 4.94 -3.04 4.55
N GLN A 80 4.50 -3.00 5.81
CA GLN A 80 3.29 -2.28 6.20
C GLN A 80 3.47 -0.77 6.09
N ASP A 81 4.56 -0.21 6.60
CA ASP A 81 4.90 1.22 6.47
C ASP A 81 5.01 1.63 4.99
N ASP A 82 5.64 0.81 4.15
CA ASP A 82 5.75 1.03 2.71
C ASP A 82 4.37 0.96 2.01
N ALA A 83 3.46 0.10 2.47
CA ALA A 83 2.09 0.06 1.96
C ALA A 83 1.32 1.32 2.36
N ASP A 84 1.41 1.74 3.61
CA ASP A 84 0.72 2.91 4.15
C ASP A 84 1.23 4.20 3.48
N ALA A 85 2.55 4.36 3.36
CA ALA A 85 3.16 5.49 2.65
C ALA A 85 2.73 5.55 1.17
N ARG A 86 2.58 4.40 0.49
CA ARG A 86 2.05 4.35 -0.88
C ARG A 86 0.59 4.75 -0.92
N GLN A 87 -0.23 4.30 0.01
CA GLN A 87 -1.64 4.69 0.10
C GLN A 87 -1.79 6.19 0.37
N GLN A 88 -1.02 6.76 1.28
CA GLN A 88 -1.06 8.18 1.60
C GLN A 88 -0.69 9.05 0.39
N ARG A 89 0.36 8.68 -0.35
CA ARG A 89 0.75 9.37 -1.59
C ARG A 89 -0.34 9.33 -2.66
N GLN A 90 -1.00 8.17 -2.82
CA GLN A 90 -2.10 8.01 -3.77
C GLN A 90 -3.33 8.83 -3.37
N GLN A 91 -3.64 8.89 -2.07
CA GLN A 91 -4.75 9.71 -1.55
C GLN A 91 -4.51 11.20 -1.76
N GLY A 92 -3.28 11.69 -1.54
CA GLY A 92 -2.92 13.09 -1.82
C GLY A 92 -3.15 13.48 -3.28
N TYR A 93 -2.70 12.64 -4.22
CA TYR A 93 -2.94 12.85 -5.65
C TYR A 93 -4.43 12.82 -6.01
N ARG A 94 -5.20 11.86 -5.47
CA ARG A 94 -6.65 11.78 -5.69
C ARG A 94 -7.38 13.02 -5.18
N ASN A 95 -7.04 13.50 -3.98
CA ASN A 95 -7.64 14.70 -3.41
C ASN A 95 -7.35 15.93 -4.29
N GLN A 96 -6.11 16.09 -4.75
CA GLN A 96 -5.74 17.19 -5.65
C GLN A 96 -6.48 17.11 -7.00
N ALA A 97 -6.57 15.92 -7.60
CA ALA A 97 -7.28 15.72 -8.86
C ALA A 97 -8.79 16.02 -8.71
N GLN A 98 -9.39 15.63 -7.59
CA GLN A 98 -10.79 15.93 -7.28
C GLN A 98 -11.02 17.44 -7.15
N VAL A 99 -10.14 18.17 -6.46
CA VAL A 99 -10.22 19.63 -6.32
C VAL A 99 -10.14 20.31 -7.69
N LEU A 100 -9.21 19.89 -8.56
CA LEU A 100 -9.08 20.46 -9.91
C LEU A 100 -10.30 20.15 -10.79
N ALA A 101 -10.86 18.94 -10.69
CA ALA A 101 -12.07 18.56 -11.42
C ALA A 101 -13.28 19.37 -10.97
N ASP A 102 -13.45 19.57 -9.66
CA ASP A 102 -14.52 20.38 -9.08
C ASP A 102 -14.40 21.86 -9.50
N MET A 103 -13.20 22.44 -9.42
CA MET A 103 -12.96 23.82 -9.90
C MET A 103 -13.29 23.99 -11.38
N ARG A 104 -12.97 22.99 -12.22
CA ARG A 104 -13.32 23.01 -13.65
C ARG A 104 -14.84 23.00 -13.86
N ALA A 105 -15.55 22.13 -13.14
CA ALA A 105 -17.00 22.04 -13.22
C ALA A 105 -17.69 23.34 -12.76
N GLN A 106 -17.19 23.97 -11.69
CA GLN A 106 -17.68 25.28 -11.23
C GLN A 106 -17.45 26.38 -12.28
N ALA A 107 -16.27 26.41 -12.93
CA ALA A 107 -15.97 27.38 -13.97
C ALA A 107 -16.90 27.25 -15.20
N ASP A 108 -17.20 26.01 -15.61
CA ASP A 108 -18.17 25.73 -16.68
C ASP A 108 -19.59 26.23 -16.32
N GLN A 109 -20.02 26.07 -15.06
CA GLN A 109 -21.31 26.56 -14.58
C GLN A 109 -21.39 28.09 -14.57
N ILE A 110 -20.35 28.78 -14.07
CA ILE A 110 -20.28 30.25 -14.04
C ILE A 110 -20.34 30.80 -15.48
N THR A 111 -19.62 30.17 -16.41
CA THR A 111 -19.59 30.58 -17.82
C THR A 111 -20.98 30.45 -18.46
N ARG A 112 -21.68 29.31 -18.24
CA ARG A 112 -23.06 29.13 -18.72
C ARG A 112 -24.03 30.12 -18.09
N GLN A 113 -23.91 30.39 -16.79
CA GLN A 113 -24.77 31.35 -16.10
C GLN A 113 -24.55 32.78 -16.62
N GLN A 114 -23.31 33.20 -16.86
CA GLN A 114 -23.02 34.52 -17.42
C GLN A 114 -23.54 34.68 -18.86
N GLN A 115 -23.45 33.62 -19.68
CA GLN A 115 -24.04 33.63 -21.03
C GLN A 115 -25.56 33.70 -21.00
N ALA A 116 -26.22 32.98 -20.08
CA ALA A 116 -27.67 33.06 -19.91
C ALA A 116 -28.14 34.40 -19.32
N ALA A 117 -27.31 35.04 -18.48
CA ALA A 117 -27.61 36.31 -17.81
C ALA A 117 -27.27 37.56 -18.64
N ASN A 118 -26.52 37.44 -19.76
CA ASN A 118 -26.21 38.54 -20.67
C ASN A 118 -26.87 38.37 -22.05
N PRO A 119 -28.20 38.56 -22.18
CA PRO A 119 -28.89 38.51 -23.48
C PRO A 119 -28.51 39.67 -24.43
N GLN A 120 -27.77 40.68 -23.96
CA GLN A 120 -27.42 41.86 -24.77
C GLN A 120 -26.28 41.61 -25.77
N GLY A 121 -25.55 40.49 -25.68
CA GLY A 121 -24.54 40.10 -26.68
C GLY A 121 -25.12 39.56 -28.00
N ASP A 122 -26.38 39.13 -28.00
CA ASP A 122 -27.07 38.62 -29.20
C ASP A 122 -27.74 39.74 -30.01
N ALA A 123 -27.83 40.96 -29.46
CA ALA A 123 -28.39 42.11 -30.17
C ALA A 123 -27.48 42.62 -31.31
N LEU A 124 -26.18 42.32 -31.27
CA LEU A 124 -25.22 42.73 -32.31
C LEU A 124 -25.19 41.79 -33.54
N ARG A 125 -25.88 40.64 -33.50
CA ARG A 125 -26.09 39.79 -34.70
C ARG A 125 -27.36 40.13 -35.48
N LEU A 126 -28.24 40.98 -34.95
CA LEU A 126 -29.50 41.36 -35.62
C LEU A 126 -29.44 42.70 -36.39
N ILE A 127 -28.34 43.45 -36.33
CA ILE A 127 -28.23 44.77 -37.00
C ILE A 127 -27.30 44.78 -38.23
N ALA A 128 -26.67 43.64 -38.56
CA ALA A 128 -25.80 43.49 -39.74
C ALA A 128 -26.48 42.82 -40.95
N GLY A 129 -27.81 42.65 -40.91
CA GLY A 129 -28.63 42.13 -42.01
C GLY A 129 -29.34 43.24 -42.79
N GLY A 130 -28.64 44.32 -43.14
CA GLY A 130 -29.11 45.25 -44.17
C GLY A 130 -29.04 44.57 -45.54
N GLN A 131 -30.19 44.19 -46.08
CA GLN A 131 -30.34 43.78 -47.47
C GLN A 131 -31.52 44.53 -48.09
N ALA A 132 -31.17 45.34 -49.08
CA ALA A 132 -31.93 45.86 -50.23
C ALA A 132 -33.26 46.60 -49.99
#